data_AF-A0AAW7KN14-F1
#
_entry.id   AF-A0AAW7KN14-F1
#
_cell.length_a   1.000
_cell.length_b   1.000
_cell.length_c   1.000
_cell.angle_alpha   90.00
_cell.angle_beta   90.00
_cell.angle_gamma   90.00
#
_symmetry.space_group_name_H-M   'P 1'
#
loop_
_entity.id
_entity.type
_entity.pdbx_description
1 polymer ?
#
loop_
_entity_poly.entity_id
_entity_poly.type
_entity_poly.pdbx_seq_one_letter_code
_entity_poly.pdbx_strand_id
1 'polypeptide(L)'
;MEAKIYDHVPNSGIVHMPGRSFPAVAIQGDTLSTMLSSAISFMDMAKKHADEDMYYEALMLAERLKGHLIHYEEVLIKEGFDKPYIMNIKDLEFEQEFQNT
;
A
#
# COMPACT_ATOMS: atom_id res chain seq x y z
N MET A 1 12.79 -23.98 -1.11
CA MET A 1 11.40 -23.63 -0.73
C MET A 1 10.70 -23.18 -1.99
N GLU A 2 9.57 -23.80 -2.34
CA GLU A 2 8.80 -23.43 -3.54
C GLU A 2 7.45 -22.84 -3.11
N ALA A 3 7.03 -21.75 -3.76
CA ALA A 3 5.71 -21.14 -3.57
C ALA A 3 4.72 -21.76 -4.55
N LYS A 4 3.52 -22.12 -4.09
CA LYS A 4 2.45 -22.64 -4.96
C LYS A 4 1.45 -21.53 -5.28
N ILE A 5 1.23 -21.29 -6.58
CA ILE A 5 0.22 -20.36 -7.11
C ILE A 5 -1.07 -21.16 -7.33
N TYR A 6 -2.17 -20.72 -6.71
CA TYR A 6 -3.49 -21.36 -6.83
C TYR A 6 -4.38 -20.73 -7.90
N ASP A 7 -4.21 -19.43 -8.16
CA ASP A 7 -4.94 -18.67 -9.17
C ASP A 7 -4.11 -17.47 -9.65
N HIS A 8 -4.33 -17.05 -10.89
CA HIS A 8 -3.66 -15.91 -11.52
C HIS A 8 -4.71 -14.98 -12.16
N VAL A 9 -5.35 -14.17 -11.32
CA VAL A 9 -6.10 -12.99 -11.78
C VAL A 9 -5.08 -11.85 -11.97
N PRO A 10 -5.13 -11.08 -13.07
CA PRO A 10 -4.29 -9.89 -13.19
C PRO A 10 -4.50 -9.00 -11.96
N ASN A 11 -3.40 -8.64 -11.28
CA ASN A 11 -3.34 -7.81 -10.06
C ASN A 11 -3.60 -8.51 -8.71
N SER A 12 -4.04 -9.77 -8.69
CA SER A 12 -4.14 -10.54 -7.44
C SER A 12 -3.97 -12.05 -7.64
N GLY A 13 -2.93 -12.63 -7.04
CA GLY A 13 -2.71 -14.08 -7.03
C GLY A 13 -2.92 -14.67 -5.64
N ILE A 14 -3.32 -15.94 -5.57
CA ILE A 14 -3.36 -16.68 -4.29
C ILE A 14 -2.09 -17.51 -4.14
N VAL A 15 -1.27 -17.18 -3.14
CA VAL A 15 0.05 -17.79 -2.91
C VAL A 15 0.09 -18.45 -1.55
N HIS A 16 0.40 -19.74 -1.50
CA HIS A 16 0.65 -20.43 -0.23
C HIS A 16 2.14 -20.44 0.08
N MET A 17 2.53 -19.54 0.98
CA MET A 17 3.91 -19.44 1.44
C MET A 17 4.27 -20.63 2.34
N PRO A 18 5.48 -21.19 2.22
CA PRO A 18 5.94 -22.27 3.09
C PRO A 18 5.81 -21.92 4.58
N GLY A 19 5.30 -22.86 5.39
CA GLY A 19 5.15 -22.68 6.84
C GLY A 19 3.94 -21.83 7.29
N ARG A 20 3.06 -21.40 6.37
CA ARG A 20 1.81 -20.72 6.72
C ARG A 20 0.62 -21.69 6.71
N SER A 21 -0.32 -21.52 7.63
CA SER A 21 -1.53 -22.34 7.69
C SER A 21 -2.56 -21.97 6.63
N PHE A 22 -2.56 -20.72 6.15
CA PHE A 22 -3.50 -20.21 5.16
C PHE A 22 -2.75 -19.55 3.99
N PRO A 23 -3.27 -19.65 2.75
CA PRO A 23 -2.75 -18.89 1.62
C PRO A 23 -2.88 -17.38 1.82
N ALA A 24 -1.94 -16.63 1.26
CA ALA A 24 -1.97 -15.17 1.21
C ALA A 24 -2.48 -14.70 -0.15
N VAL A 25 -3.01 -13.46 -0.17
CA VAL A 25 -3.26 -12.74 -1.41
C VAL A 25 -2.00 -11.97 -1.77
N ALA A 26 -1.41 -12.28 -2.93
CA ALA A 26 -0.34 -11.51 -3.52
C ALA A 26 -0.96 -10.36 -4.33
N ILE A 27 -0.78 -9.13 -3.86
CA ILE A 27 -1.25 -7.91 -4.52
C ILE A 27 -0.06 -7.28 -5.24
N GLN A 28 -0.24 -6.87 -6.50
CA GLN A 28 0.81 -6.18 -7.25
C GLN A 28 1.09 -4.77 -6.71
N GLY A 29 2.33 -4.30 -6.87
CA GLY A 29 2.79 -3.01 -6.34
C GLY A 29 2.05 -1.80 -6.93
N ASP A 30 1.67 -1.85 -8.20
CA ASP A 30 0.87 -0.81 -8.86
C ASP A 30 -0.55 -0.69 -8.24
N THR A 31 -1.18 -1.83 -7.96
CA THR A 31 -2.47 -1.90 -7.28
C THR A 31 -2.35 -1.36 -5.85
N LEU A 32 -1.28 -1.74 -5.14
CA LEU A 32 -1.01 -1.23 -3.81
C LEU A 32 -0.76 0.29 -3.81
N SER A 33 -0.06 0.82 -4.83
CA SER A 33 0.14 2.27 -5.02
C SER A 33 -1.17 3.02 -5.29
N THR A 34 -2.10 2.38 -5.99
CA THR A 34 -3.45 2.93 -6.23
C THR A 34 -4.25 2.99 -4.94
N MET A 35 -4.18 1.95 -4.11
CA MET A 35 -4.81 1.95 -2.78
C MET A 35 -4.24 3.04 -1.87
N LEU A 36 -2.92 3.27 -1.92
CA LEU A 36 -2.30 4.36 -1.17
C LEU A 36 -2.82 5.73 -1.65
N SER A 37 -2.92 5.92 -2.97
CA SER A 37 -3.49 7.14 -3.56
C SER A 37 -4.93 7.38 -3.08
N SER A 38 -5.74 6.33 -2.97
CA SER A 38 -7.10 6.42 -2.44
C SER A 38 -7.13 6.81 -0.96
N ALA A 39 -6.24 6.24 -0.13
CA ALA A 39 -6.15 6.61 1.28
C ALA A 39 -5.78 8.10 1.46
N ILE A 40 -4.81 8.60 0.69
CA ILE A 40 -4.44 10.02 0.66
C ILE A 40 -5.64 10.89 0.25
N SER A 41 -6.38 10.48 -0.79
CA SER A 41 -7.58 11.21 -1.22
C SER A 41 -8.67 11.26 -0.13
N PHE A 42 -8.78 10.22 0.70
CA PHE A 42 -9.72 10.24 1.83
C PHE A 42 -9.26 11.19 2.95
N MET A 43 -7.97 11.28 3.22
CA MET A 43 -7.43 12.29 4.14
C MET A 43 -7.77 13.72 3.66
N ASP A 44 -7.60 13.99 2.36
CA ASP A 44 -7.94 15.29 1.77
C ASP A 44 -9.44 15.60 1.86
N MET A 45 -10.30 14.61 1.66
CA MET A 45 -11.75 14.75 1.82
C MET A 45 -12.14 14.99 3.28
N ALA A 46 -11.54 14.26 4.20
CA ALA A 46 -11.76 14.40 5.64
C ALA A 46 -11.44 15.84 6.10
N LYS A 47 -10.30 16.38 5.66
CA LYS A 47 -9.94 17.81 5.88
C LYS A 47 -11.00 18.77 5.35
N LYS A 48 -11.46 18.58 4.10
CA LYS A 48 -12.50 19.44 3.49
C LYS A 48 -13.83 19.43 4.23
N HIS A 49 -14.14 18.33 4.91
CA HIS A 49 -15.39 18.15 5.64
C HIS A 49 -15.24 18.36 7.15
N ALA A 50 -14.07 18.78 7.64
CA ALA A 50 -13.76 18.89 9.07
C ALA A 50 -14.03 17.57 9.84
N ASP A 51 -13.79 16.43 9.20
CA ASP A 51 -14.02 15.08 9.74
C ASP A 51 -12.71 14.49 10.27
N GLU A 52 -12.43 14.75 11.55
CA GLU A 52 -11.18 14.33 12.21
C GLU A 52 -11.04 12.81 12.33
N ASP A 53 -12.14 12.10 12.63
CA ASP A 53 -12.14 10.64 12.76
C ASP A 53 -11.81 9.97 11.42
N MET A 54 -12.44 10.42 10.34
CA MET A 54 -12.14 9.93 8.99
C MET A 54 -10.70 10.22 8.59
N TYR A 55 -10.16 11.38 9.01
CA TYR A 55 -8.77 11.73 8.72
C TYR A 55 -7.80 10.74 9.34
N TYR A 56 -7.93 10.45 10.64
CA TYR A 56 -7.00 9.54 11.32
C TYR A 56 -7.14 8.09 10.83
N GLU A 57 -8.34 7.61 10.51
CA GLU A 57 -8.52 6.29 9.92
C GLU A 57 -7.84 6.19 8.53
N ALA A 58 -8.00 7.22 7.70
CA ALA A 58 -7.35 7.29 6.40
C ALA A 58 -5.83 7.42 6.51
N LEU A 59 -5.33 8.19 7.49
CA LEU A 59 -3.91 8.33 7.81
C LEU A 59 -3.29 6.99 8.19
N MET A 60 -3.91 6.26 9.14
CA MET A 60 -3.43 4.94 9.55
C MET A 60 -3.37 3.96 8.37
N LEU A 61 -4.35 4.00 7.47
CA LEU A 61 -4.35 3.19 6.26
C LEU A 61 -3.22 3.60 5.32
N ALA A 62 -3.03 4.90 5.08
CA ALA A 62 -1.98 5.43 4.23
C ALA A 62 -0.58 5.05 4.74
N GLU A 63 -0.33 5.16 6.05
CA GLU A 63 0.93 4.77 6.67
C GLU A 63 1.24 3.28 6.49
N ARG A 64 0.24 2.41 6.69
CA ARG A 64 0.41 0.96 6.49
C ARG A 64 0.74 0.62 5.04
N LEU A 65 0.02 1.22 4.09
CA LEU A 65 0.24 1.00 2.67
C LEU A 65 1.60 1.56 2.21
N LYS A 66 1.98 2.75 2.69
CA LYS A 66 3.32 3.34 2.48
C LYS A 66 4.40 2.39 2.99
N GLY A 67 4.27 1.84 4.20
CA GLY A 67 5.22 0.89 4.76
C GLY A 67 5.41 -0.36 3.90
N HIS A 68 4.31 -0.92 3.37
CA HIS A 68 4.40 -2.05 2.44
C HIS A 68 5.08 -1.69 1.11
N LEU A 69 4.79 -0.50 0.56
CA LEU A 69 5.42 -0.03 -0.69
C LEU A 69 6.91 0.29 -0.51
N ILE A 70 7.34 0.82 0.64
CA ILE A 70 8.76 0.99 0.96
C ILE A 70 9.48 -0.35 0.89
N HIS A 71 8.95 -1.36 1.59
CA HIS A 71 9.54 -2.69 1.59
C HIS A 71 9.55 -3.31 0.19
N TYR A 72 8.47 -3.14 -0.56
CA TYR A 72 8.37 -3.60 -1.95
C TYR A 72 9.45 -2.96 -2.84
N GLU A 73 9.63 -1.64 -2.78
CA GLU A 73 10.67 -0.93 -3.56
C GLU A 73 12.08 -1.36 -3.17
N GLU A 74 12.36 -1.56 -1.88
CA GLU A 74 13.65 -2.06 -1.42
C GLU A 74 13.98 -3.44 -2.02
N VAL A 75 12.99 -4.33 -2.08
CA VAL A 75 13.15 -5.65 -2.70
C VAL A 75 13.33 -5.53 -4.22
N LEU A 76 12.56 -4.70 -4.91
CA LEU A 76 12.73 -4.48 -6.35
C LEU A 76 14.14 -3.99 -6.68
N ILE A 77 14.64 -2.99 -5.95
CA ILE A 77 15.99 -2.44 -6.14
C ILE A 77 17.04 -3.54 -5.94
N LYS A 78 16.90 -4.33 -4.87
CA LYS A 78 17.85 -5.43 -4.57
C LYS A 78 17.89 -6.47 -5.69
N GLU A 79 16.74 -6.77 -6.29
CA GLU A 79 16.61 -7.79 -7.33
C GLU A 79 16.76 -7.22 -8.77
N GLY A 80 17.03 -5.91 -8.91
CA GLY A 80 17.32 -5.25 -10.19
C GLY A 80 16.08 -4.91 -11.05
N PHE A 81 14.91 -4.76 -10.42
CA PHE A 81 13.68 -4.38 -11.10
C PHE A 81 13.39 -2.87 -10.98
N ASP A 82 12.81 -2.30 -12.03
CA ASP A 82 12.16 -0.99 -11.97
C ASP A 82 10.80 -1.08 -11.26
N LYS A 83 10.40 0.01 -10.61
CA LYS A 83 9.06 0.10 -9.99
C LYS A 83 7.97 0.25 -11.06
N PRO A 84 6.78 -0.34 -10.88
CA PRO A 84 5.70 -0.34 -11.88
C PRO A 84 4.78 0.89 -11.79
N TYR A 85 5.15 1.94 -11.04
CA TYR A 85 4.34 3.13 -10.83
C TYR A 85 5.22 4.38 -10.66
N ILE A 86 4.63 5.57 -10.85
CA ILE A 86 5.36 6.85 -10.84
C ILE A 86 5.50 7.49 -9.46
N MET A 87 4.66 7.11 -8.49
CA MET A 87 4.65 7.68 -7.14
C MET A 87 6.01 7.55 -6.45
N ASN A 88 6.46 8.62 -5.78
CA ASN A 88 7.71 8.63 -5.02
C ASN A 88 7.41 8.40 -3.53
N ILE A 89 7.47 7.15 -3.10
CA ILE A 89 7.02 6.71 -1.77
C ILE A 89 7.90 7.27 -0.64
N LYS A 90 9.20 7.41 -0.88
CA LYS A 90 10.16 7.89 0.13
C LYS A 90 9.96 9.35 0.50
N ASP A 91 9.45 10.15 -0.43
CA ASP A 91 9.25 11.59 -0.24
C ASP A 91 7.81 11.93 0.21
N LEU A 92 6.93 10.94 0.35
CA LEU A 92 5.58 11.15 0.87
C LEU A 92 5.64 11.34 2.38
N GLU A 93 5.25 12.50 2.88
CA GLU A 93 5.07 12.74 4.31
C GLU A 93 3.58 12.99 4.60
N PHE A 94 3.10 12.46 5.72
CA PHE A 94 1.73 12.66 6.16
C PHE A 94 1.70 13.55 7.39
N GLU A 95 0.80 14.54 7.39
CA GLU A 95 0.56 15.37 8.56
C GLU A 95 -0.05 14.52 9.68
N GLN A 96 0.61 14.50 10.83
CA GLN A 96 0.21 13.65 11.97
C GLN A 96 -0.88 14.30 12.82
N GLU A 97 -1.12 15.59 12.62
CA GLU A 97 -2.14 16.35 13.34
C GLU A 97 -3.22 16.81 12.36
N PHE A 98 -4.48 16.68 12.76
CA PHE A 98 -5.59 17.22 11.99
C PHE A 98 -5.64 18.75 12.11
N GLN A 99 -5.27 19.44 11.05
CA GLN A 99 -5.41 20.89 10.95
C GLN A 99 -6.51 21.24 9.95
N ASN A 100 -7.58 21.85 10.45
CA ASN A 100 -8.59 22.47 9.59
C ASN A 100 -7.92 23.63 8.85
N THR A 101 -7.89 23.54 7.52
CA THR A 101 -7.37 24.60 6.64
C THR A 101 -8.42 25.67 6.39
#